data_AF-A0A3C0UNF1-F1
#
_entry.id   AF-A0A3C0UNF1-F1
#
_cell.length_a   1.000
_cell.length_b   1.000
_cell.length_c   1.000
_cell.angle_alpha   90.00
_cell.angle_beta   90.00
_cell.angle_gamma   90.00
#
_symmetry.space_group_name_H-M   'P 1'
#
loop_
_entity.id
_entity.type
_entity.pdbx_description
1 polymer ?
#
loop_
_entity_poly.entity_id
_entity_poly.type
_entity_poly.pdbx_seq_one_letter_code
_entity_poly.pdbx_strand_id
1 'polypeptide(L)'
;MKPLKDEKIELRLTGEEKTLIENKAQKAGVSVSEYMRQVALGIEVTQAFTEEQHRIIVGVANNLNQLTRFAHAGKLNKGKINKILDTLFEGLT
;
A
#
# COMPACT_ATOMS: atom_id res chain seq x y z
N MET A 1 20.98 -17.20 2.01
CA MET A 1 20.73 -16.66 3.37
C MET A 1 20.87 -15.15 3.29
N LYS A 2 19.95 -14.37 3.85
CA LYS A 2 20.09 -12.90 3.89
C LYS A 2 21.21 -12.56 4.89
N PRO A 3 22.16 -11.67 4.57
CA PRO A 3 23.23 -11.33 5.50
C PRO A 3 22.67 -10.74 6.80
N LEU A 4 23.30 -11.07 7.93
CA LEU A 4 23.00 -10.47 9.23
C LEU A 4 23.34 -8.98 9.19
N LYS A 5 22.52 -8.14 9.83
CA LYS A 5 22.78 -6.71 10.01
C LYS A 5 23.41 -6.52 11.40
N ASP A 6 24.71 -6.74 11.51
CA ASP A 6 25.49 -6.72 12.76
C ASP A 6 26.24 -5.39 13.01
N GLU A 7 26.48 -4.60 11.96
CA GLU A 7 27.05 -3.24 12.07
C GLU A 7 26.06 -2.21 12.65
N LYS A 8 26.56 -1.32 13.52
CA LYS A 8 25.76 -0.33 14.28
C LYS A 8 26.18 1.11 14.01
N ILE A 9 25.19 1.99 13.85
CA ILE A 9 25.35 3.45 13.82
C ILE A 9 24.60 4.04 15.02
N GLU A 10 25.26 4.90 15.79
CA GLU A 10 24.65 5.64 16.90
C GLU A 10 24.45 7.11 16.52
N LEU A 11 23.28 7.65 16.82
CA LEU A 11 22.90 9.03 16.53
C LEU A 11 22.51 9.73 17.84
N ARG A 12 23.12 10.88 18.12
CA ARG A 12 22.68 11.77 19.18
C ARG A 12 21.63 12.72 18.62
N LEU A 13 20.50 12.80 19.30
CA LEU A 13 19.33 13.59 18.88
C LEU A 13 18.83 14.39 20.07
N THR A 14 18.26 15.55 19.78
CA THR A 14 17.35 16.23 20.69
C THR A 14 16.05 15.42 20.87
N GLY A 15 15.30 15.72 21.92
CA GLY A 15 14.00 15.06 22.17
C GLY A 15 12.99 15.30 21.03
N GLU A 16 13.00 16.50 20.45
CA GLU A 16 12.14 16.86 19.33
C GLU A 16 12.48 16.08 18.05
N GLU A 17 13.76 15.99 17.69
CA GLU A 17 14.22 15.21 16.53
C GLU A 17 13.85 13.74 16.67
N LYS A 18 14.07 13.15 17.86
CA LYS A 18 13.69 11.76 18.15
C LYS A 18 12.19 11.55 17.94
N THR A 19 11.37 12.43 18.51
CA THR A 19 9.90 12.34 18.41
C THR A 19 9.43 12.48 16.96
N LEU A 20 10.04 13.39 16.20
CA LEU A 20 9.74 13.57 14.78
C LEU A 20 10.06 12.31 13.96
N ILE A 21 11.21 11.68 14.21
CA ILE A 21 11.63 10.46 13.53
C ILE A 21 10.68 9.30 13.87
N GLU A 22 10.33 9.14 15.15
CA GLU A 22 9.38 8.10 15.61
C GLU A 22 8.02 8.25 14.93
N ASN A 23 7.48 9.47 14.85
CA ASN A 23 6.21 9.74 14.18
C ASN A 23 6.27 9.44 12.68
N LYS A 24 7.38 9.77 12.00
CA LYS A 24 7.55 9.47 10.57
C LYS A 24 7.65 7.97 10.32
N ALA A 25 8.40 7.25 11.15
CA ALA A 25 8.50 5.79 11.09
C ALA A 25 7.13 5.12 11.31
N GLN A 26 6.35 5.61 12.29
CA GLN A 26 5.00 5.12 12.55
C GLN A 26 4.07 5.33 11.35
N LYS A 27 4.08 6.53 10.74
CA LYS A 27 3.27 6.82 9.53
C LYS A 27 3.67 5.95 8.34
N ALA A 28 4.95 5.62 8.23
CA ALA A 28 5.47 4.71 7.21
C ALA A 28 5.20 3.22 7.51
N GLY A 29 4.72 2.89 8.72
CA GLY A 29 4.45 1.50 9.12
C GLY A 29 5.70 0.65 9.31
N VAL A 30 6.86 1.25 9.58
CA VAL A 30 8.14 0.55 9.78
C VAL A 30 8.79 0.92 11.11
N SER A 31 9.77 0.13 11.56
CA SER A 31 10.54 0.48 12.77
C SER A 31 11.42 1.72 12.53
N VAL A 32 11.77 2.44 13.59
CA VAL A 32 12.67 3.62 13.51
C VAL A 32 13.99 3.30 12.80
N SER A 33 14.61 2.17 13.13
CA SER A 33 15.87 1.76 12.52
C SER A 33 15.73 1.41 11.04
N GLU A 34 14.58 0.89 10.62
CA GLU A 34 14.33 0.63 9.20
C GLU A 34 13.97 1.90 8.45
N TYR A 35 13.18 2.80 9.05
CA TYR A 35 12.89 4.13 8.53
C TYR A 35 14.19 4.90 8.25
N MET A 36 15.06 5.02 9.26
CA MET A 36 16.34 5.73 9.13
C MET A 36 17.25 5.09 8.09
N ARG A 37 17.24 3.76 7.99
CA ARG A 37 18.03 3.04 6.98
C ARG A 37 17.52 3.32 5.57
N GLN A 38 16.20 3.26 5.36
CA GLN A 38 15.61 3.55 4.06
C GLN A 38 15.90 4.99 3.62
N VAL A 39 15.69 5.96 4.52
CA VAL A 39 16.00 7.37 4.26
C VAL A 39 17.50 7.57 3.96
N ALA A 40 18.39 7.00 4.77
CA ALA A 40 19.84 7.14 4.57
C ALA A 40 20.36 6.48 3.28
N LEU A 41 19.66 5.45 2.79
CA LEU A 41 19.95 4.77 1.51
C LEU A 41 19.22 5.40 0.31
N GLY A 42 18.48 6.50 0.51
CA GLY A 42 17.72 7.17 -0.55
C GLY A 42 16.51 6.38 -1.05
N ILE A 43 16.02 5.42 -0.26
CA ILE A 43 14.80 4.68 -0.56
C ILE A 43 13.60 5.58 -0.21
N GLU A 44 12.66 5.68 -1.15
CA GLU A 44 11.43 6.43 -0.92
C GLU A 44 10.59 5.76 0.19
N VAL A 45 10.30 6.53 1.24
CA VAL A 45 9.50 6.05 2.37
C VAL A 45 8.12 6.67 2.28
N THR A 46 7.15 5.91 1.79
CA THR A 46 5.75 6.34 1.66
C THR A 46 4.96 5.99 2.91
N GLN A 47 3.84 6.69 3.13
CA GLN A 47 2.89 6.34 4.17
C GLN A 47 2.33 4.93 3.94
N ALA A 48 2.18 4.15 5.01
CA ALA A 48 1.48 2.87 4.94
C ALA A 48 0.01 3.10 4.56
N PHE A 49 -0.55 2.19 3.77
CA PHE A 49 -1.99 2.19 3.53
C PHE A 49 -2.74 2.03 4.86
N THR A 50 -3.83 2.77 5.02
CA THR A 50 -4.73 2.55 6.13
C THR A 50 -5.42 1.19 6.01
N GLU A 51 -5.88 0.64 7.12
CA GLU A 51 -6.68 -0.60 7.12
C GLU A 51 -7.90 -0.52 6.20
N GLU A 52 -8.51 0.67 6.09
CA GLU A 52 -9.61 0.91 5.16
C GLU A 52 -9.18 0.83 3.70
N GLN A 53 -8.09 1.51 3.34
CA GLN A 53 -7.52 1.45 1.99
C GLN A 53 -7.13 0.01 1.63
N HIS A 54 -6.53 -0.71 2.57
CA HIS A 54 -6.17 -2.11 2.38
C HIS A 54 -7.39 -2.99 2.12
N ARG A 55 -8.47 -2.83 2.89
CA ARG A 55 -9.75 -3.54 2.65
C ARG A 55 -10.34 -3.23 1.28
N ILE A 56 -10.31 -1.97 0.85
CA ILE A 56 -10.79 -1.57 -0.49
C ILE A 56 -9.98 -2.28 -1.58
N ILE A 57 -8.65 -2.25 -1.49
CA ILE A 57 -7.75 -2.90 -2.46
C ILE A 57 -8.03 -4.40 -2.54
N VAL A 58 -8.15 -5.07 -1.38
CA VAL A 58 -8.47 -6.51 -1.32
C VAL A 58 -9.84 -6.80 -1.95
N GLY A 59 -10.84 -5.97 -1.66
CA GLY A 59 -12.17 -6.08 -2.27
C GLY A 59 -12.13 -5.95 -3.80
N VAL A 60 -11.42 -4.94 -4.32
CA VAL A 60 -11.24 -4.72 -5.76
C VAL A 60 -10.50 -5.90 -6.40
N ALA A 61 -9.41 -6.39 -5.79
CA ALA A 61 -8.65 -7.52 -6.30
C ALA A 61 -9.50 -8.81 -6.36
N ASN A 62 -10.31 -9.06 -5.33
CA ASN A 62 -11.23 -10.18 -5.30
C ASN A 62 -12.31 -10.09 -6.39
N ASN A 63 -12.90 -8.91 -6.60
CA ASN A 63 -13.88 -8.69 -7.65
C ASN A 63 -13.26 -8.88 -9.04
N LEU A 64 -12.05 -8.37 -9.27
CA LEU A 64 -11.32 -8.58 -10.52
C LEU A 64 -11.04 -10.06 -10.77
N ASN A 65 -10.62 -10.81 -9.75
CA ASN A 65 -10.42 -12.26 -9.85
C ASN A 65 -11.72 -13.00 -10.22
N GLN A 66 -12.86 -12.59 -9.64
CA GLN A 66 -14.16 -13.18 -9.97
C GLN A 66 -14.55 -12.90 -11.43
N LEU A 67 -14.36 -11.67 -11.90
CA LEU A 67 -14.60 -11.31 -13.30
C LEU A 67 -13.76 -12.15 -14.26
N THR A 68 -12.47 -12.33 -13.98
CA THR A 68 -11.58 -13.18 -14.77
C THR A 68 -12.06 -14.64 -14.78
N ARG A 69 -12.48 -15.18 -13.63
CA ARG A 69 -13.05 -16.54 -13.55
C ARG A 69 -14.33 -16.68 -14.36
N PHE A 70 -15.23 -15.69 -14.31
CA PHE A 70 -16.43 -15.69 -15.14
C PHE A 70 -16.12 -15.56 -16.63
N ALA A 71 -15.04 -14.86 -16.99
CA ALA A 71 -14.56 -14.75 -18.37
C ALA A 71 -14.17 -16.11 -18.92
N HIS A 72 -13.29 -16.81 -18.20
CA HIS A 72 -12.83 -18.14 -18.59
C HIS A 72 -13.96 -19.16 -18.61
N ALA A 73 -14.94 -19.04 -17.73
CA ALA A 73 -16.11 -19.91 -17.72
C ALA A 73 -17.13 -19.62 -18.85
N GLY A 74 -16.87 -18.64 -19.72
CA GLY A 74 -17.82 -18.20 -20.76
C GLY A 74 -19.09 -17.55 -20.20
N LYS A 75 -19.09 -17.16 -18.92
CA LYS A 75 -20.24 -16.61 -18.19
C LYS A 75 -20.29 -15.08 -18.19
N LEU A 76 -19.33 -14.40 -18.82
CA LEU A 76 -19.40 -12.95 -18.99
C LEU A 76 -20.44 -12.58 -20.04
N ASN A 77 -21.53 -11.97 -19.58
CA ASN A 77 -22.45 -11.28 -20.45
C ASN A 77 -21.90 -9.87 -20.74
N LYS A 78 -21.14 -9.73 -21.84
CA LYS A 78 -20.56 -8.46 -22.28
C LYS A 78 -21.58 -7.30 -22.33
N GLY A 79 -22.83 -7.59 -22.71
CA GLY A 79 -23.89 -6.59 -22.77
C GLY A 79 -24.32 -6.06 -21.40
N LYS A 80 -24.34 -6.91 -20.36
CA LYS A 80 -24.60 -6.45 -18.97
C LYS A 80 -23.44 -5.62 -18.42
N ILE A 81 -22.20 -5.98 -18.74
CA ILE A 81 -21.01 -5.26 -18.27
C ILE A 81 -20.99 -3.85 -18.86
N ASN A 82 -21.19 -3.72 -20.17
CA ASN A 82 -21.22 -2.41 -20.82
C ASN A 82 -22.32 -1.51 -20.25
N LYS A 83 -23.53 -2.05 -20.01
CA LYS A 83 -24.61 -1.29 -19.35
C LYS A 83 -24.21 -0.77 -17.96
N ILE A 84 -23.54 -1.59 -17.14
CA ILE A 84 -23.09 -1.17 -15.80
C ILE A 84 -22.02 -0.07 -15.91
N LEU A 85 -21.10 -0.21 -16.86
CA LEU A 85 -20.08 0.82 -17.11
C LEU A 85 -20.73 2.14 -17.53
N ASP A 86 -21.69 2.11 -18.45
CA ASP A 86 -22.42 3.30 -18.89
C ASP A 86 -23.12 3.99 -17.70
N THR A 87 -23.78 3.22 -16.82
CA THR A 87 -24.44 3.77 -15.62
C THR A 87 -23.44 4.37 -14.61
N LEU A 88 -22.26 3.78 -14.47
CA LEU A 88 -21.21 4.32 -13.58
C LEU A 88 -20.58 5.59 -14.14
N PHE A 89 -20.43 5.70 -15.47
CA PHE A 89 -19.93 6.91 -16.11
C PHE A 89 -20.94 8.06 -16.04
N GLU A 90 -22.23 7.79 -16.23
CA GLU A 90 -23.30 8.79 -16.09
C GLU A 90 -23.39 9.35 -14.66
N GLY A 91 -23.11 8.54 -13.63
CA GLY A 91 -23.12 8.98 -12.23
C GLY A 91 -21.88 9.77 -11.79
N LEU A 92 -20.85 9.89 -12.65
CA LEU A 92 -19.61 10.62 -12.40
C LEU A 92 -19.52 11.95 -13.16
N THR A 93 -20.47 12.24 -14.04
CA THR A 93 -20.65 13.51 -14.77
C THR A 93 -21.84 14.29 -14.24
#